data_AF-A0A2H5VCF1-F1
#
_entry.id   AF-A0A2H5VCF1-F1
#
_cell.length_a   1.000
_cell.length_b   1.000
_cell.length_c   1.000
_cell.angle_alpha   90.00
_cell.angle_beta   90.00
_cell.angle_gamma   90.00
#
_symmetry.space_group_name_H-M   'P 1'
#
loop_
_entity.id
_entity.type
_entity.pdbx_description
1 polymer ?
#
loop_
_entity_poly.entity_id
_entity_poly.type
_entity_poly.pdbx_seq_one_letter_code
_entity_poly.pdbx_strand_id
1 'polypeptide(L)'
;MARVLYWHLTPQEVLAKPYPVGKLLHWEIRCIISKESYSSIYWFKAGVPYDKEPILGLAFYAIGISKELEDEMIEFIHGKVGGRLIRRGERTFFADARIGIDNEYVAGFALSMEDKFNARCEIWLEFDLLSDDEVKSLYTAKAVPIA
;
A
#
# COMPACT_ATOMS: atom_id res chain seq x y z
N MET A 1 -9.19 10.54 20.38
CA MET A 1 -8.09 10.29 19.43
C MET A 1 -8.08 8.81 19.15
N ALA A 2 -8.28 8.43 17.89
CA ALA A 2 -8.51 7.05 17.50
C ALA A 2 -7.44 6.58 16.50
N ARG A 3 -7.04 5.32 16.64
CA ARG A 3 -6.37 4.56 15.59
C ARG A 3 -7.44 3.96 14.70
N VAL A 4 -7.37 4.23 13.40
CA VAL A 4 -8.42 3.85 12.44
C VAL A 4 -7.78 3.29 11.19
N LEU A 5 -8.29 2.15 10.75
CA LEU A 5 -8.00 1.58 9.44
C LEU A 5 -9.17 1.90 8.51
N TYR A 6 -8.85 2.44 7.35
CA TYR A 6 -9.76 2.49 6.22
C TYR A 6 -9.37 1.42 5.23
N TRP A 7 -10.33 0.60 4.80
CA TRP A 7 -10.09 -0.57 3.96
C TRP A 7 -10.95 -0.61 2.71
N HIS A 8 -10.53 -1.38 1.71
CA HIS A 8 -11.23 -1.55 0.43
C HIS A 8 -11.54 -0.20 -0.26
N LEU A 9 -10.64 0.78 -0.14
CA LEU A 9 -10.75 2.05 -0.84
C LEU A 9 -10.36 1.86 -2.31
N THR A 10 -11.08 2.48 -3.24
CA THR A 10 -10.64 2.53 -4.64
C THR A 10 -9.57 3.60 -4.81
N PRO A 11 -8.72 3.51 -5.85
CA PRO A 11 -7.76 4.57 -6.16
C PRO A 11 -8.43 5.94 -6.37
N GLN A 12 -9.62 5.98 -6.97
CA GLN A 12 -10.36 7.23 -7.20
C GLN A 12 -10.90 7.83 -5.89
N GLU A 13 -11.37 7.00 -4.94
CA GLU A 13 -11.76 7.47 -3.61
C GLU A 13 -10.57 8.11 -2.90
N VAL A 14 -9.40 7.46 -2.94
CA VAL A 14 -8.18 7.98 -2.32
C VAL A 14 -7.72 9.27 -2.99
N LEU A 15 -7.65 9.30 -4.32
CA LEU A 15 -7.23 10.48 -5.08
C LEU A 15 -8.07 11.72 -4.74
N ALA A 16 -9.39 11.53 -4.63
CA ALA A 16 -10.34 12.62 -4.39
C ALA A 16 -10.30 13.18 -2.96
N LYS A 17 -9.57 12.54 -2.03
CA LYS A 17 -9.64 12.90 -0.61
C LYS A 17 -8.26 13.02 0.05
N PRO A 18 -7.72 14.25 0.15
CA PRO A 18 -6.55 14.54 0.97
C PRO A 18 -6.75 14.11 2.43
N TYR A 19 -5.67 13.63 3.05
CA TYR A 19 -5.67 13.13 4.42
C TYR A 19 -4.44 13.62 5.19
N PRO A 20 -4.46 13.60 6.54
CA PRO A 20 -3.34 14.09 7.35
C PRO A 20 -2.14 13.13 7.27
N VAL A 21 -1.27 13.35 6.28
CA VAL A 21 -0.09 12.51 5.98
C VAL A 21 0.79 12.23 7.19
N GLY A 22 0.99 13.22 8.07
CA GLY A 22 1.80 13.05 9.29
C GLY A 22 1.26 11.99 10.27
N LYS A 23 -0.04 11.67 10.17
CA LYS A 23 -0.75 10.69 11.00
C LYS A 23 -0.85 9.30 10.37
N LEU A 24 -0.47 9.15 9.09
CA LEU A 24 -0.48 7.86 8.40
C LEU A 24 0.59 6.94 9.00
N LEU A 25 0.19 5.74 9.41
CA LEU A 25 1.07 4.69 9.92
C LEU A 25 1.41 3.64 8.86
N HIS A 26 0.45 3.33 7.99
CA HIS A 26 0.57 2.27 7.02
C HIS A 26 -0.32 2.54 5.80
N TRP A 27 0.16 2.13 4.63
CA TRP A 27 -0.70 1.94 3.47
C TRP A 27 -0.40 0.62 2.78
N GLU A 28 -1.44 -0.04 2.27
CA GLU A 28 -1.35 -1.23 1.41
C GLU A 28 -2.10 -0.96 0.10
N ILE A 29 -1.51 -1.34 -1.02
CA ILE A 29 -2.16 -1.43 -2.33
C ILE A 29 -2.24 -2.91 -2.69
N ARG A 30 -3.45 -3.45 -2.79
CA ARG A 30 -3.69 -4.81 -3.26
C ARG A 30 -4.15 -4.79 -4.71
N CYS A 31 -3.39 -5.43 -5.59
CA CYS A 31 -3.75 -5.61 -7.00
C CYS A 31 -4.44 -6.96 -7.16
N ILE A 32 -5.75 -6.94 -7.39
CA ILE A 32 -6.60 -8.12 -7.60
C ILE A 32 -6.61 -8.44 -9.10
N ILE A 33 -6.06 -9.60 -9.47
CA ILE A 33 -6.01 -10.08 -10.87
C ILE A 33 -7.19 -11.03 -11.12
N SER A 34 -7.49 -11.89 -10.15
CA SER A 34 -8.65 -12.79 -10.20
C SER A 34 -9.17 -13.06 -8.78
N LYS A 35 -10.16 -13.94 -8.64
CA LYS A 35 -10.69 -14.35 -7.33
C LYS A 35 -9.65 -15.08 -6.47
N GLU A 36 -8.69 -15.75 -7.10
CA GLU A 36 -7.69 -16.59 -6.42
C GLU A 36 -6.27 -16.00 -6.52
N SER A 37 -6.10 -14.93 -7.30
CA SER A 37 -4.78 -14.34 -7.54
C SER A 37 -4.74 -12.84 -7.30
N TYR A 38 -3.76 -12.42 -6.51
CA TYR A 38 -3.52 -11.03 -6.18
C TYR A 38 -2.07 -10.79 -5.81
N SER A 39 -1.65 -9.54 -5.86
CA SER A 39 -0.43 -9.07 -5.23
C SER A 39 -0.72 -7.93 -4.27
N SER A 40 0.16 -7.73 -3.30
CA SER A 40 0.04 -6.66 -2.31
C SER A 40 1.37 -5.98 -2.11
N ILE A 41 1.32 -4.64 -2.13
CA ILE A 41 2.44 -3.74 -1.87
C ILE A 41 2.10 -3.00 -0.58
N TYR A 42 2.97 -3.02 0.42
CA TYR A 42 2.71 -2.30 1.67
C TYR A 42 3.92 -1.54 2.19
N TRP A 43 3.60 -0.43 2.84
CA TRP A 43 4.52 0.49 3.48
C TRP A 43 4.11 0.69 4.94
N PHE A 44 5.11 0.71 5.82
CA PHE A 44 4.92 1.05 7.23
C PHE A 44 5.82 2.24 7.59
N LYS A 45 5.27 3.20 8.33
CA LYS A 45 6.02 4.37 8.83
C LYS A 45 7.22 3.98 9.69
N ALA A 46 7.08 2.93 10.49
CA ALA A 46 8.16 2.38 11.32
C ALA A 46 9.10 1.42 10.55
N GLY A 47 8.88 1.27 9.24
CA GLY A 47 9.55 0.28 8.40
C GLY A 47 8.84 -1.08 8.40
N VAL A 48 9.05 -1.83 7.34
CA VAL A 48 8.40 -3.12 7.11
C VAL A 48 9.05 -4.21 7.97
N PRO A 49 8.26 -5.05 8.68
CA PRO A 49 8.79 -6.16 9.44
C PRO A 49 9.56 -7.16 8.55
N TYR A 50 10.87 -7.23 8.75
CA TYR A 50 11.76 -8.16 8.08
C TYR A 50 12.28 -9.22 9.03
N ASP A 51 13.14 -8.84 9.99
CA ASP A 51 13.70 -9.72 11.04
C ASP A 51 13.74 -9.00 12.39
N LYS A 52 14.93 -8.89 13.00
CA LYS A 52 15.20 -8.07 14.18
C LYS A 52 15.11 -6.57 13.91
N GLU A 53 15.41 -6.15 12.68
CA GLU A 53 15.35 -4.76 12.24
C GLU A 53 14.35 -4.60 11.09
N PRO A 54 13.52 -3.54 11.10
CA PRO A 54 12.60 -3.24 10.03
C PRO A 54 13.35 -2.69 8.80
N ILE A 55 12.80 -2.93 7.61
CA ILE A 55 13.29 -2.33 6.37
C ILE A 55 12.52 -1.03 6.12
N LEU A 56 13.22 0.09 6.04
CA LEU A 56 12.64 1.34 5.52
C LEU A 56 12.45 1.17 4.01
N GLY A 57 11.21 1.21 3.53
CA GLY A 57 10.89 0.95 2.13
C GLY A 57 9.54 0.25 1.96
N LEU A 58 9.43 -0.59 0.93
CA LEU A 58 8.24 -1.40 0.65
C LEU A 58 8.52 -2.88 0.81
N ALA A 59 7.45 -3.64 1.04
CA ALA A 59 7.43 -5.05 0.70
C ALA A 59 6.31 -5.37 -0.28
N PHE A 60 6.56 -6.42 -1.04
CA PHE A 60 5.68 -6.99 -2.03
C PHE A 60 5.58 -8.49 -1.79
N TYR A 61 4.39 -9.03 -1.98
CA TYR A 61 4.17 -10.46 -2.18
C TYR A 61 3.03 -10.65 -3.17
N ALA A 62 2.91 -11.88 -3.68
CA ALA A 62 1.79 -12.27 -4.48
C ALA A 62 1.33 -13.69 -4.18
N ILE A 63 0.08 -13.97 -4.52
CA ILE A 63 -0.55 -15.28 -4.38
C ILE A 63 -1.19 -15.62 -5.72
N GLY A 64 -0.98 -16.87 -6.17
CA GLY A 64 -1.66 -17.41 -7.34
C GLY A 64 -1.30 -16.75 -8.68
N ILE A 65 -0.16 -16.05 -8.76
CA ILE A 65 0.34 -15.47 -10.00
C ILE A 65 1.51 -16.29 -10.56
N SER A 66 1.73 -16.23 -11.88
CA SER A 66 2.89 -16.88 -12.49
C SER A 66 4.18 -16.16 -12.10
N LYS A 67 5.31 -16.87 -12.19
CA LYS A 67 6.60 -16.30 -11.82
C LYS A 67 6.99 -15.13 -12.73
N GLU A 68 6.65 -15.23 -14.01
CA GLU A 68 6.91 -14.20 -15.01
C GLU A 68 6.14 -12.91 -14.70
N LEU A 69 4.87 -13.02 -14.31
CA LEU A 69 4.06 -11.86 -13.93
C LEU A 69 4.56 -11.26 -12.61
N GLU A 70 4.95 -12.09 -11.65
CA GLU A 70 5.53 -11.64 -10.39
C GLU A 70 6.82 -10.83 -10.62
N ASP A 71 7.74 -11.35 -11.43
CA ASP A 71 9.00 -10.69 -11.73
C ASP A 71 8.76 -9.39 -12.53
N GLU A 72 7.80 -9.36 -13.47
CA GLU A 72 7.40 -8.12 -14.17
C GLU A 72 6.84 -7.07 -13.21
N MET A 73 6.00 -7.48 -12.24
CA MET A 73 5.49 -6.57 -11.21
C MET A 73 6.61 -6.00 -10.34
N ILE A 74 7.56 -6.85 -9.93
CA ILE A 74 8.71 -6.42 -9.13
C ILE A 74 9.55 -5.39 -9.90
N GLU A 75 9.85 -5.64 -11.17
CA GLU A 75 10.60 -4.71 -12.03
C GLU A 75 9.87 -3.38 -12.21
N PHE A 76 8.56 -3.41 -12.45
CA PHE A 76 7.76 -2.19 -12.59
C PHE A 76 7.73 -1.36 -11.31
N ILE A 77 7.53 -2.01 -10.16
CA ILE A 77 7.59 -1.35 -8.85
C ILE A 77 8.97 -0.75 -8.63
N HIS A 78 10.03 -1.53 -8.87
CA HIS A 78 11.43 -1.08 -8.72
C HIS A 78 11.73 0.14 -9.60
N GLY A 79 11.24 0.16 -10.84
CA GLY A 79 11.39 1.30 -11.74
C GLY A 79 10.71 2.59 -11.24
N LYS A 80 9.65 2.47 -10.43
CA LYS A 80 8.95 3.62 -9.83
C LYS A 80 9.61 4.12 -8.55
N VAL A 81 10.03 3.22 -7.66
CA VAL A 81 10.46 3.59 -6.29
C VAL A 81 11.96 3.45 -6.05
N GLY A 82 12.66 2.75 -6.94
CA GLY A 82 14.07 2.40 -6.80
C GLY A 82 14.34 1.51 -5.59
N GLY A 83 15.47 1.77 -4.92
CA GLY A 83 15.92 1.03 -3.76
C GLY A 83 16.69 -0.25 -4.11
N ARG A 84 17.09 -0.99 -3.08
CA ARG A 84 17.78 -2.28 -3.20
C ARG A 84 16.78 -3.41 -3.02
N LEU A 85 16.77 -4.34 -3.97
CA LEU A 85 15.93 -5.54 -3.90
C LEU A 85 16.51 -6.57 -2.93
N ILE A 86 15.67 -7.05 -2.01
CA ILE A 86 16.00 -8.12 -1.07
C ILE A 86 14.86 -9.15 -1.11
N ARG A 87 15.16 -10.42 -1.38
CA ARG A 87 14.16 -11.51 -1.37
C ARG A 87 14.25 -12.31 -0.08
N ARG A 88 13.11 -12.62 0.54
CA ARG A 88 13.03 -13.51 1.71
C ARG A 88 11.68 -14.22 1.77
N GLY A 89 11.73 -15.54 1.59
CA GLY A 89 10.52 -16.36 1.41
C GLY A 89 9.72 -15.83 0.23
N GLU A 90 8.40 -15.72 0.41
CA GLU A 90 7.45 -15.21 -0.60
C GLU A 90 7.44 -13.67 -0.73
N ARG A 91 8.35 -12.96 -0.04
CA ARG A 91 8.38 -11.49 -0.02
C ARG A 91 9.60 -10.94 -0.74
N THR A 92 9.35 -9.89 -1.52
CA THR A 92 10.39 -9.02 -2.08
C THR A 92 10.32 -7.65 -1.40
N PHE A 93 11.46 -7.16 -0.93
CA PHE A 93 11.59 -5.88 -0.27
C PHE A 93 12.32 -4.90 -1.19
N PHE A 94 11.85 -3.66 -1.20
CA PHE A 94 12.46 -2.52 -1.89
C PHE A 94 13.08 -1.62 -0.81
N ALA A 95 14.24 -2.04 -0.31
CA ALA A 95 14.91 -1.34 0.80
C ALA A 95 15.44 0.02 0.34
N ASP A 96 15.31 1.03 1.21
CA ASP A 96 15.72 2.41 0.97
C ASP A 96 15.04 3.05 -0.25
N ALA A 97 13.88 2.53 -0.65
CA ALA A 97 13.09 3.05 -1.75
C ALA A 97 12.50 4.44 -1.42
N ARG A 98 12.28 5.25 -2.47
CA ARG A 98 11.72 6.61 -2.33
C ARG A 98 10.21 6.53 -2.39
N ILE A 99 9.56 6.74 -1.25
CA ILE A 99 8.12 6.50 -1.08
C ILE A 99 7.39 7.81 -0.79
N GLY A 100 6.43 8.15 -1.64
CA GLY A 100 5.40 9.13 -1.31
C GLY A 100 4.31 8.51 -0.44
N ILE A 101 3.65 9.34 0.35
CA ILE A 101 2.67 8.88 1.36
C ILE A 101 1.40 9.73 1.38
N ASP A 102 1.28 10.72 0.49
CA ASP A 102 0.05 11.48 0.29
C ASP A 102 -0.95 10.74 -0.61
N ASN A 103 -2.17 11.29 -0.67
CA ASN A 103 -3.27 10.69 -1.41
C ASN A 103 -2.98 10.60 -2.91
N GLU A 104 -2.32 11.60 -3.49
CA GLU A 104 -1.98 11.64 -4.92
C GLU A 104 -0.99 10.54 -5.27
N TYR A 105 0.06 10.38 -4.47
CA TYR A 105 1.06 9.34 -4.68
C TYR A 105 0.45 7.94 -4.53
N VAL A 106 -0.25 7.68 -3.43
CA VAL A 106 -0.78 6.33 -3.14
C VAL A 106 -1.83 5.93 -4.19
N ALA A 107 -2.75 6.84 -4.53
CA ALA A 107 -3.72 6.60 -5.58
C ALA A 107 -3.07 6.47 -6.97
N GLY A 108 -2.12 7.36 -7.30
CA GLY A 108 -1.42 7.33 -8.60
C GLY A 108 -0.59 6.06 -8.80
N PHE A 109 0.01 5.54 -7.72
CA PHE A 109 0.69 4.25 -7.75
C PHE A 109 -0.34 3.14 -8.03
N ALA A 110 -1.43 3.07 -7.27
CA ALA A 110 -2.47 2.06 -7.50
C ALA A 110 -3.02 2.12 -8.95
N LEU A 111 -3.36 3.30 -9.46
CA LEU A 111 -3.80 3.49 -10.85
C LEU A 111 -2.76 3.03 -11.87
N SER A 112 -1.48 3.28 -11.61
CA SER A 112 -0.40 2.78 -12.48
C SER A 112 -0.32 1.26 -12.51
N MET A 113 -0.63 0.60 -11.38
CA MET A 113 -0.69 -0.87 -11.31
C MET A 113 -1.91 -1.40 -12.07
N GLU A 114 -3.08 -0.75 -11.92
CA GLU A 114 -4.29 -1.11 -12.67
C GLU A 114 -4.06 -1.05 -14.19
N ASP A 115 -3.50 0.07 -14.67
CA ASP A 115 -3.22 0.30 -16.08
C ASP A 115 -2.21 -0.72 -16.64
N LYS A 116 -1.09 -0.94 -15.94
CA LYS A 116 -0.02 -1.80 -16.42
C LYS A 116 -0.39 -3.29 -16.43
N PHE A 117 -1.13 -3.75 -15.42
CA PHE A 117 -1.37 -5.18 -15.20
C PHE A 117 -2.82 -5.61 -15.43
N ASN A 118 -3.68 -4.71 -15.92
CA ASN A 118 -5.12 -4.95 -16.09
C ASN A 118 -5.75 -5.54 -14.81
N ALA A 119 -5.33 -5.00 -13.66
CA ALA A 119 -5.77 -5.43 -12.34
C ALA A 119 -6.77 -4.41 -11.77
N ARG A 120 -7.53 -4.82 -10.76
CA ARG A 120 -8.28 -3.90 -9.90
C ARG A 120 -7.50 -3.68 -8.63
N CYS A 121 -7.27 -2.42 -8.25
CA CYS A 121 -6.60 -2.09 -7.00
C CYS A 121 -7.60 -1.76 -5.90
N GLU A 122 -7.24 -2.18 -4.69
CA GLU A 122 -7.84 -1.70 -3.45
C GLU A 122 -6.75 -1.13 -2.55
N ILE A 123 -7.09 -0.14 -1.74
CA ILE A 123 -6.16 0.59 -0.88
C ILE A 123 -6.64 0.50 0.57
N TRP A 124 -5.68 0.27 1.47
CA TRP A 124 -5.85 0.35 2.91
C TRP A 124 -4.99 1.48 3.43
N LEU A 125 -5.54 2.29 4.32
CA LEU A 125 -4.86 3.40 4.96
C LEU A 125 -5.08 3.31 6.46
N GLU A 126 -4.00 3.19 7.23
CA GLU A 126 -4.06 3.18 8.68
C GLU A 126 -3.51 4.48 9.25
N PHE A 127 -4.27 5.11 10.13
CA PHE A 127 -3.90 6.36 10.77
C PHE A 127 -3.88 6.23 12.30
N ASP A 128 -3.03 7.02 12.93
CA ASP A 128 -3.02 7.23 14.38
C ASP A 128 -3.46 8.65 14.73
N LEU A 129 -3.96 8.82 15.95
CA LEU A 129 -4.29 10.14 16.52
C LEU A 129 -5.24 10.98 15.65
N LEU A 130 -6.18 10.33 14.94
CA LEU A 130 -7.25 11.05 14.27
C LEU A 130 -8.22 11.63 15.33
N SER A 131 -8.64 12.87 15.10
CA SER A 131 -9.77 13.50 15.77
C SER A 131 -11.08 12.96 15.20
N ASP A 132 -12.17 13.09 15.96
CA ASP A 132 -13.48 12.60 15.52
C ASP A 132 -13.96 13.31 14.24
N ASP A 133 -13.62 14.59 14.06
CA ASP A 133 -13.96 15.34 12.85
C ASP A 133 -13.14 14.88 11.63
N GLU A 134 -11.85 14.58 11.81
CA GLU A 134 -11.05 13.95 10.76
C GLU A 134 -11.66 12.59 10.38
N VAL A 135 -12.01 11.74 11.35
CA VAL A 135 -12.62 10.43 11.09
C VAL A 135 -13.89 10.55 10.25
N LYS A 136 -14.77 11.51 10.60
CA LYS A 136 -16.04 11.77 9.88
C LYS A 136 -15.83 12.36 8.49
N SER A 137 -14.77 13.14 8.29
CA SER A 137 -14.46 13.78 7.00
C SER A 137 -13.83 12.81 5.99
N LEU A 138 -13.20 11.75 6.46
CA LEU A 138 -12.51 10.74 5.66
C LEU A 138 -13.49 9.69 5.10
N TYR A 139 -13.10 8.41 5.08
CA TYR A 139 -13.84 7.33 4.44
C TYR A 139 -14.76 6.64 5.46
N THR A 140 -15.65 7.42 6.09
CA THR A 140 -16.45 6.99 7.27
C THR A 140 -17.17 5.65 7.09
N ALA A 141 -17.72 5.39 5.90
CA ALA A 141 -18.41 4.12 5.61
C ALA A 141 -17.48 2.89 5.58
N LYS A 142 -16.16 3.11 5.48
CA LYS A 142 -15.11 2.09 5.39
C LYS A 142 -14.13 2.17 6.56
N ALA A 143 -14.51 2.85 7.64
CA ALA A 143 -13.70 3.00 8.85
C ALA A 143 -13.82 1.77 9.76
N VAL A 144 -12.69 1.26 10.20
CA VAL A 144 -12.57 0.18 11.19
C VAL A 144 -11.73 0.71 12.35
N PRO A 145 -12.31 0.89 13.55
CA PRO A 145 -11.54 1.24 14.74
C PRO A 145 -10.53 0.13 15.08
N ILE A 146 -9.30 0.51 15.38
CA ILE A 146 -8.25 -0.42 15.83
C ILE A 146 -7.92 -0.10 17.29
N ALA A 147 -7.88 -1.15 18.11
CA ALA A 147 -7.54 -1.09 19.54
C ALA A 147 -6.04 -1.00 19.78
#